data_AF-A0A920J8G9-F1
#
_entry.id   AF-A0A920J8G9-F1
#
_cell.length_a   1.000
_cell.length_b   1.000
_cell.length_c   1.000
_cell.angle_alpha   90.00
_cell.angle_beta   90.00
_cell.angle_gamma   90.00
#
_symmetry.space_group_name_H-M   'P 1'
#
loop_
_entity.id
_entity.type
_entity.pdbx_description
1 polymer ?
#
loop_
_entity_poly.entity_id
_entity_poly.type
_entity_poly.pdbx_seq_one_letter_code
_entity_poly.pdbx_strand_id
1 'polypeptide(L)'
;MEERTSVIKVLGAAAQEGTGSMGDDTALAVLSRQNRQIYDYFRQQFSQVTNPPIDSLREQSVMSLETCYGPELNIFEPSSGHAKRLVTYSPILSYKKLDWILKK
;
A
#
# COMPACT_ATOMS: atom_id res chain seq x y z
N MET A 1 0.65 20.17 10.40
CA MET A 1 1.30 19.95 11.72
C MET A 1 0.82 18.65 12.31
N GLU A 2 -0.48 18.44 12.39
CA GLU A 2 -1.11 17.21 12.89
C GLU A 2 -0.57 15.92 12.24
N GLU A 3 -0.65 15.76 10.92
CA GLU A 3 -0.15 14.55 10.23
C GLU A 3 1.30 14.16 10.57
N ARG A 4 2.18 15.17 10.73
CA ARG A 4 3.58 14.92 11.09
C ARG A 4 3.69 14.30 12.48
N THR A 5 2.82 14.70 13.40
CA THR A 5 2.85 14.28 14.79
C THR A 5 2.03 13.00 15.03
N SER A 6 0.83 12.89 14.48
CA SER A 6 -0.06 11.75 14.70
C SER A 6 0.26 10.56 13.79
N VAL A 7 0.72 10.79 12.56
CA VAL A 7 0.97 9.72 11.57
C VAL A 7 2.46 9.45 11.43
N ILE A 8 3.24 10.43 10.95
CA ILE A 8 4.65 10.20 10.55
C ILE A 8 5.53 9.85 11.76
N LYS A 9 5.38 10.58 12.88
CA LYS A 9 6.19 10.35 14.08
C LYS A 9 5.97 8.96 14.68
N VAL A 10 4.72 8.48 14.72
CA VAL A 10 4.39 7.15 15.28
C VAL A 10 4.96 6.05 14.40
N LEU A 11 4.78 6.16 13.07
CA LEU A 11 5.38 5.23 12.10
C LEU A 11 6.91 5.16 12.25
N GLY A 12 7.57 6.31 12.39
CA GLY A 12 9.03 6.37 12.51
C GLY A 12 9.56 5.85 13.85
N ALA A 13 8.84 6.06 14.95
CA ALA A 13 9.31 5.71 16.30
C ALA A 13 8.90 4.30 16.75
N ALA A 14 7.68 3.88 16.42
CA ALA A 14 7.09 2.63 16.90
C ALA A 14 6.92 1.56 15.79
N ALA A 15 7.19 1.90 14.53
CA ALA A 15 6.93 1.03 13.38
C ALA A 15 5.48 0.50 13.31
N GLN A 16 4.54 1.30 13.81
CA GLN A 16 3.11 1.03 13.83
C GLN A 16 2.35 2.25 13.32
N GLU A 17 1.14 2.02 12.80
CA GLU A 17 0.24 3.12 12.45
C GLU A 17 -0.30 3.84 13.69
N GLY A 18 -0.62 5.12 13.54
CA GLY A 18 -1.22 5.90 14.61
C GLY A 18 -2.62 5.40 14.91
N THR A 19 -2.91 5.07 16.17
CA THR A 19 -4.25 4.68 16.62
C THR A 19 -5.00 5.90 17.16
N GLY A 20 -6.30 5.95 16.89
CA GLY A 20 -7.20 7.02 17.32
C GLY A 20 -8.55 6.47 17.74
N SER A 21 -9.44 7.35 18.20
CA SER A 21 -10.81 7.01 18.59
C SER A 21 -11.79 8.06 18.08
N MET A 22 -13.09 7.76 18.20
CA MET A 22 -14.21 8.51 17.62
C MET A 22 -14.32 8.41 16.09
N GLY A 23 -15.44 8.88 15.55
CA GLY A 23 -15.71 8.90 14.11
C GLY A 23 -15.03 10.08 13.40
N ASP A 24 -14.97 10.00 12.06
CA ASP A 24 -14.56 11.13 11.23
C ASP A 24 -15.74 12.09 11.03
N ASP A 25 -15.78 13.13 11.87
CA ASP A 25 -16.80 14.20 11.80
C ASP A 25 -16.44 15.29 10.76
N THR A 26 -15.36 15.13 10.00
CA THR A 26 -14.98 16.11 8.98
C THR A 26 -15.87 16.00 7.74
N ALA A 27 -16.10 17.13 7.07
CA ALA A 27 -16.85 17.12 5.83
C ALA A 27 -16.17 16.22 4.78
N LEU A 28 -16.96 15.52 3.97
CA LEU A 28 -16.45 14.78 2.81
C LEU A 28 -15.55 15.69 1.97
N ALA A 29 -14.46 15.13 1.41
CA ALA A 29 -13.44 15.92 0.72
C ALA A 29 -14.00 16.86 -0.36
N VAL A 30 -15.05 16.43 -1.08
CA VAL A 30 -15.74 17.22 -2.10
C VAL A 30 -16.54 18.41 -1.56
N LEU A 31 -16.96 18.37 -0.29
CA LEU A 31 -17.70 19.43 0.40
C LEU A 31 -16.81 20.30 1.28
N SER A 32 -15.52 19.93 1.42
CA SER A 32 -14.56 20.64 2.26
C SER A 32 -14.32 22.05 1.73
N ARG A 33 -14.25 23.03 2.65
CA ARG A 33 -13.77 24.39 2.35
C ARG A 33 -12.24 24.49 2.35
N GLN A 34 -11.56 23.44 2.83
CA GLN A 34 -10.10 23.34 2.86
C GLN A 34 -9.60 22.45 1.73
N ASN A 35 -8.38 22.71 1.26
CA ASN A 35 -7.71 21.85 0.29
C ASN A 35 -7.45 20.46 0.91
N ARG A 36 -7.98 19.42 0.27
CA ARG A 36 -7.84 18.01 0.69
C ARG A 36 -6.95 17.28 -0.29
N GLN A 37 -6.29 16.22 0.17
CA GLN A 37 -5.39 15.45 -0.66
C GLN A 37 -6.18 14.54 -1.61
N ILE A 38 -5.59 14.18 -2.75
CA ILE A 38 -6.30 13.37 -3.75
C ILE A 38 -6.80 12.03 -3.18
N TYR A 39 -6.06 11.44 -2.25
CA TYR A 39 -6.43 10.17 -1.61
C TYR A 39 -7.63 10.29 -0.67
N ASP A 40 -7.99 11.49 -0.19
CA ASP A 40 -9.20 11.70 0.63
C ASP A 40 -10.50 11.49 -0.16
N TYR A 41 -10.42 11.50 -1.50
CA TYR A 41 -11.56 11.28 -2.39
C TYR A 41 -11.81 9.79 -2.66
N PHE A 42 -10.84 8.92 -2.35
CA PHE A 42 -10.96 7.48 -2.54
C PHE A 42 -11.31 6.80 -1.22
N ARG A 43 -12.28 5.90 -1.24
CA ARG A 43 -12.67 5.10 -0.07
C ARG A 43 -12.23 3.65 -0.27
N GLN A 44 -11.63 3.07 0.76
CA GLN A 44 -11.27 1.66 0.76
C GLN A 44 -12.54 0.80 0.76
N GLN A 45 -12.62 -0.13 -0.18
CA GLN A 45 -13.71 -1.09 -0.22
C GLN A 45 -13.41 -2.26 0.73
N PHE A 46 -14.47 -2.83 1.29
CA PHE A 46 -14.40 -4.04 2.10
C PHE A 46 -15.55 -4.95 1.71
N SER A 47 -15.32 -6.26 1.77
CA SER A 47 -16.36 -7.25 1.51
C SER A 47 -17.30 -7.40 2.70
N GLN A 48 -18.56 -7.68 2.42
CA GLN A 48 -19.56 -8.03 3.42
C GLN A 48 -20.36 -9.23 2.91
N VAL A 49 -20.52 -10.26 3.74
CA VAL A 49 -21.30 -11.50 3.49
C VAL A 49 -20.74 -12.39 2.37
N THR A 50 -20.45 -11.85 1.19
CA THR A 50 -20.07 -12.61 -0.01
C THR A 50 -18.73 -13.33 0.11
N ASN A 51 -17.79 -12.74 0.85
CA ASN A 51 -16.48 -13.32 1.11
C ASN A 51 -15.92 -12.74 2.42
N PRO A 52 -15.40 -13.57 3.35
CA PRO A 52 -14.86 -13.10 4.61
C PRO A 52 -13.53 -12.35 4.43
N PRO A 53 -13.23 -11.33 5.27
CA PRO A 53 -11.90 -10.72 5.32
C PRO A 53 -10.88 -11.70 5.93
N ILE A 54 -9.60 -11.53 5.56
CA ILE A 54 -8.46 -12.32 6.08
C ILE A 54 -7.82 -11.58 7.27
N ASP A 55 -7.44 -12.31 8.33
CA ASP A 55 -6.68 -11.73 9.44
C ASP A 55 -5.21 -11.55 9.06
N SER A 56 -4.78 -10.31 8.80
CA SER A 56 -3.42 -10.01 8.33
C SER A 56 -2.31 -10.27 9.37
N LEU A 57 -2.66 -10.47 10.64
CA LEU A 57 -1.70 -10.80 11.71
C LEU A 57 -1.63 -12.30 11.95
N ARG A 58 -2.77 -12.97 12.05
CA ARG A 58 -2.84 -14.42 12.34
C ARG A 58 -2.64 -15.29 11.11
N GLU A 59 -3.02 -14.79 9.95
CA GLU A 59 -2.97 -15.50 8.65
C GLU A 59 -1.94 -14.86 7.71
N GLN A 60 -0.89 -14.22 8.26
CA GLN A 60 0.13 -13.54 7.45
C GLN A 60 0.80 -14.48 6.42
N SER A 61 0.93 -15.77 6.72
CA SER A 61 1.58 -16.76 5.84
C SER A 61 0.87 -16.98 4.50
N VAL A 62 -0.43 -16.67 4.40
CA VAL A 62 -1.21 -16.78 3.15
C VAL A 62 -1.28 -15.47 2.38
N MET A 63 -0.66 -14.39 2.89
CA MET A 63 -0.61 -13.08 2.25
C MET A 63 0.81 -12.79 1.74
N SER A 64 0.92 -12.03 0.64
CA SER A 64 2.21 -11.59 0.11
C SER A 64 2.12 -10.16 -0.44
N LEU A 65 3.21 -9.41 -0.24
CA LEU A 65 3.44 -8.10 -0.86
C LEU A 65 4.49 -8.19 -1.98
N GLU A 66 4.83 -9.39 -2.42
CA GLU A 66 5.78 -9.59 -3.52
C GLU A 66 5.32 -8.81 -4.76
N THR A 67 6.23 -8.01 -5.30
CA THR A 67 5.98 -7.11 -6.41
C THR A 67 6.98 -7.42 -7.52
N CYS A 68 6.45 -7.70 -8.70
CA CYS A 68 7.20 -7.99 -9.92
C CYS A 68 7.22 -6.76 -10.84
N TYR A 69 8.42 -6.34 -11.24
CA TYR A 69 8.63 -5.25 -12.20
C TYR A 69 9.18 -5.81 -13.51
N GLY A 70 8.56 -5.40 -14.62
CA GLY A 70 8.92 -5.85 -15.96
C GLY A 70 7.69 -6.10 -16.83
N PRO A 71 7.87 -6.41 -18.12
CA PRO A 71 6.76 -6.63 -19.03
C PRO A 71 5.97 -7.89 -18.68
N GLU A 72 4.65 -7.76 -18.74
CA GLU A 72 3.75 -8.91 -18.82
C GLU A 72 3.69 -9.43 -20.26
N LEU A 73 4.00 -10.72 -20.43
CA LEU A 73 4.01 -11.39 -21.74
C LEU A 73 2.75 -12.25 -21.89
N ASN A 74 2.49 -12.72 -23.10
CA ASN A 74 1.33 -13.52 -23.44
C ASN A 74 1.29 -14.83 -22.63
N ILE A 75 0.25 -14.99 -21.80
CA ILE A 75 0.05 -16.15 -20.93
C ILE A 75 -0.12 -17.48 -21.68
N PHE A 76 -0.49 -17.43 -22.97
CA PHE A 76 -0.69 -18.64 -23.79
C PHE A 76 0.60 -19.10 -24.50
N GLU A 77 1.67 -18.31 -24.46
CA GLU A 77 2.93 -18.58 -25.18
C GLU A 77 4.11 -18.60 -24.21
N PRO A 78 4.27 -19.66 -23.40
CA PRO A 78 5.31 -19.71 -22.37
C PRO A 78 6.70 -19.65 -22.99
N SER A 79 7.53 -18.75 -22.46
CA SER A 79 8.90 -18.54 -22.92
C SER A 79 9.81 -18.12 -21.76
N SER A 80 11.13 -18.33 -21.91
CA SER A 80 12.11 -17.90 -20.91
C SER A 80 12.11 -16.38 -20.66
N GLY A 81 11.54 -15.60 -21.58
CA GLY A 81 11.33 -14.17 -21.41
C GLY A 81 10.41 -13.82 -20.24
N HIS A 82 9.47 -14.70 -19.88
CA HIS A 82 8.54 -14.48 -18.77
C HIS A 82 9.25 -14.36 -17.42
N ALA A 83 10.37 -15.07 -17.25
CA ALA A 83 11.17 -15.06 -16.03
C ALA A 83 12.12 -13.85 -15.93
N LYS A 84 12.27 -13.04 -17.00
CA LYS A 84 13.15 -11.87 -17.01
C LYS A 84 12.46 -10.66 -16.36
N ARG A 85 12.21 -10.76 -15.05
CA ARG A 85 11.59 -9.71 -14.24
C ARG A 85 12.38 -9.45 -12.97
N LEU A 86 12.28 -8.23 -12.46
CA LEU A 86 12.81 -7.86 -11.15
C LEU A 86 11.74 -8.14 -10.10
N VAL A 87 12.06 -8.97 -9.11
CA VAL A 87 11.15 -9.33 -8.03
C VAL A 87 11.61 -8.68 -6.72
N THR A 88 10.66 -8.12 -5.97
CA THR A 88 10.91 -7.54 -4.65
C THR A 88 9.85 -8.01 -3.66
N TYR A 89 10.20 -8.13 -2.37
CA TYR A 89 9.26 -8.59 -1.34
C TYR A 89 8.20 -7.56 -0.89
N SER A 90 8.28 -6.33 -1.39
CA SER A 90 7.36 -5.24 -1.04
C SER A 90 7.32 -4.21 -2.16
N PRO A 91 6.16 -3.58 -2.43
CA PRO A 91 6.07 -2.47 -3.37
C PRO A 91 6.77 -1.20 -2.85
N ILE A 92 7.11 -1.14 -1.56
CA ILE A 92 7.77 0.01 -0.93
C ILE A 92 9.28 -0.16 -1.02
N LEU A 93 9.92 0.80 -1.70
CA LEU A 93 11.36 0.82 -1.90
C LEU A 93 11.99 1.94 -1.08
N SER A 94 13.04 1.60 -0.31
CA SER A 94 13.90 2.64 0.25
C SER A 94 14.66 3.34 -0.87
N TYR A 95 15.05 4.59 -0.64
CA TYR A 95 15.83 5.36 -1.62
C TYR A 95 17.07 4.59 -2.11
N LYS A 96 17.80 3.93 -1.21
CA LYS A 96 18.97 3.11 -1.56
C LYS A 96 18.62 1.94 -2.50
N LYS A 97 17.47 1.29 -2.26
CA LYS A 97 17.02 0.15 -3.06
C LYS A 97 16.58 0.61 -4.45
N LEU A 98 15.84 1.72 -4.52
CA LEU A 98 15.44 2.34 -5.78
C LEU A 98 16.66 2.77 -6.60
N ASP A 99 17.61 3.48 -5.98
CA ASP A 99 18.85 3.93 -6.63
C ASP A 99 19.67 2.76 -7.17
N TRP A 100 19.77 1.66 -6.41
CA TRP A 100 20.44 0.43 -6.87
C TRP A 100 19.73 -0.20 -8.07
N ILE A 101 18.39 -0.23 -8.08
CA ILE A 101 17.61 -0.76 -9.21
C ILE A 101 17.83 0.07 -10.47
N LEU A 102 17.87 1.41 -10.35
CA LEU A 102 18.00 2.32 -11.49
C LEU A 102 19.42 2.38 -12.09
N LYS A 103 20.45 2.06 -11.31
CA LYS A 103 21.86 2.06 -11.75
C LYS A 103 22.31 0.73 -12.36
N LYS A 104 21.49 -0.30 -12.25
CA LYS A 104 21.72 -1.63 -12.81
C LYS A 104 21.17 -1.70 -14.23
#